data_AF-A0A8W8NZC0-F1
#
_entry.id   AF-A0A8W8NZC0-F1
#
_cell.length_a   1.000
_cell.length_b   1.000
_cell.length_c   1.000
_cell.angle_alpha   90.00
_cell.angle_beta   90.00
_cell.angle_gamma   90.00
#
_symmetry.space_group_name_H-M   'P 1'
#
loop_
_entity.id
_entity.type
_entity.pdbx_description
1 polymer ?
#
loop_
_entity_poly.entity_id
_entity_poly.type
_entity_poly.pdbx_seq_one_letter_code
_entity_poly.pdbx_strand_id
1 'polypeptide(L)'
;PDDVVNVAVDKVNGLLESFMGINDTELAQTIWELGSKKDNPSDFAMAMDNSELKDFGFTDDFIFDLWGAISDAKSGRLTKDVQEFNEQF
;
A
#
# COMPACT_ATOMS: atom_id res chain seq x y z
N PRO A 1 16.63 0.33 1.82
CA PRO A 1 15.76 -0.69 1.19
C PRO A 1 14.57 -1.00 2.10
N ASP A 2 14.83 -1.07 3.41
CA ASP A 2 13.82 -1.24 4.45
C ASP A 2 12.92 0.00 4.63
N ASP A 3 13.43 1.20 4.35
CA ASP A 3 12.64 2.45 4.47
C ASP A 3 11.41 2.45 3.55
N VAL A 4 11.56 1.94 2.32
CA VAL A 4 10.46 1.86 1.35
C VAL A 4 9.39 0.88 1.83
N VAL A 5 9.81 -0.26 2.37
CA VAL A 5 8.90 -1.27 2.92
C VAL A 5 8.15 -0.70 4.11
N ASN A 6 8.87 -0.09 5.07
CA ASN A 6 8.24 0.51 6.26
C ASN A 6 7.24 1.60 5.89
N VAL A 7 7.60 2.50 4.97
CA VAL A 7 6.71 3.57 4.49
C VAL A 7 5.48 2.98 3.80
N ALA A 8 5.65 1.94 2.98
CA ALA A 8 4.53 1.32 2.31
C ALA A 8 3.58 0.61 3.27
N VAL A 9 4.13 -0.15 4.22
CA VAL A 9 3.36 -0.83 5.27
C VAL A 9 2.60 0.19 6.11
N ASP A 10 3.24 1.30 6.51
CA ASP A 10 2.58 2.37 7.26
C ASP A 10 1.41 3.01 6.49
N LYS A 11 1.61 3.27 5.18
CA LYS A 11 0.54 3.80 4.30
C LYS A 11 -0.62 2.84 4.14
N VAL A 12 -0.33 1.55 3.90
CA VAL A 12 -1.36 0.51 3.81
C VAL A 12 -2.12 0.42 5.14
N ASN A 13 -1.40 0.47 6.26
CA ASN A 13 -2.00 0.40 7.59
C ASN A 13 -2.91 1.61 7.86
N GLY A 14 -2.51 2.82 7.44
CA GLY A 14 -3.38 4.00 7.51
C GLY A 14 -4.66 3.87 6.67
N LEU A 15 -4.60 3.21 5.52
CA LEU A 15 -5.79 2.90 4.71
C LEU A 15 -6.70 1.88 5.41
N LEU A 16 -6.13 0.83 6.00
CA LEU A 16 -6.87 -0.16 6.79
C LEU A 16 -7.55 0.48 8.01
N GLU A 17 -6.87 1.41 8.68
CA GLU A 17 -7.43 2.16 9.81
C GLU A 17 -8.60 3.04 9.35
N SER A 18 -8.46 3.72 8.21
CA SER A 18 -9.54 4.55 7.66
C SER A 18 -10.73 3.74 7.16
N PHE A 19 -10.52 2.52 6.65
CA PHE A 19 -11.56 1.69 6.05
C PHE A 19 -12.26 0.76 7.06
N MET A 20 -11.48 0.13 7.94
CA MET A 20 -11.98 -0.86 8.92
C MET A 20 -11.90 -0.38 10.37
N GLY A 21 -11.18 0.71 10.66
CA GLY A 21 -10.93 1.14 12.05
C GLY A 21 -9.95 0.25 12.80
N ILE A 22 -9.15 -0.57 12.09
CA ILE A 22 -8.15 -1.46 12.68
C ILE A 22 -6.74 -1.05 12.24
N ASN A 23 -5.77 -1.31 13.10
CA ASN A 23 -4.35 -1.12 12.79
C ASN A 23 -3.66 -2.48 12.94
N ASP A 24 -3.35 -3.11 11.80
CA ASP A 24 -2.78 -4.45 11.73
C ASP A 24 -1.57 -4.43 10.78
N THR A 25 -0.38 -4.32 11.38
CA THR A 25 0.88 -4.25 10.66
C THR A 25 1.19 -5.56 9.92
N GLU A 26 0.78 -6.72 10.45
CA GLU A 26 1.03 -8.01 9.78
C GLU A 26 0.17 -8.13 8.53
N LEU A 27 -1.09 -7.70 8.61
CA LEU A 27 -1.99 -7.60 7.47
C LEU A 27 -1.45 -6.62 6.42
N ALA A 28 -1.01 -5.43 6.86
CA ALA A 28 -0.44 -4.42 5.98
C ALA A 28 0.84 -4.90 5.28
N GLN A 29 1.71 -5.61 6.00
CA GLN A 29 2.91 -6.21 5.43
C GLN A 29 2.57 -7.28 4.39
N THR A 30 1.56 -8.12 4.65
CA THR A 30 1.09 -9.13 3.70
C THR A 30 0.58 -8.47 2.41
N ILE A 31 -0.23 -7.41 2.52
CA ILE A 31 -0.72 -6.63 1.38
C ILE A 31 0.44 -6.01 0.58
N TRP A 32 1.43 -5.42 1.26
CA TRP A 32 2.63 -4.89 0.62
C TRP A 32 3.42 -5.97 -0.12
N GLU A 33 3.67 -7.12 0.49
CA GLU A 33 4.41 -8.22 -0.14
C GLU A 33 3.67 -8.77 -1.37
N LEU A 34 2.35 -8.75 -1.33
CA LEU A 34 1.49 -9.22 -2.41
C LEU A 34 1.46 -8.22 -3.57
N GLY A 35 1.39 -6.91 -3.29
CA GLY A 35 1.41 -5.84 -4.30
C GLY A 35 2.79 -5.49 -4.84
N SER A 36 3.84 -5.54 -4.02
CA SER A 36 5.22 -5.23 -4.45
C SER A 36 5.73 -6.16 -5.56
N LYS A 37 5.25 -7.40 -5.59
CA LYS A 37 5.54 -8.42 -6.62
C LYS A 37 4.78 -8.19 -7.93
N LYS A 38 3.85 -7.24 -7.98
CA LYS A 38 3.04 -6.93 -9.18
C LYS A 38 3.49 -5.63 -9.83
N ASP A 39 3.18 -5.49 -11.11
CA ASP A 39 3.52 -4.33 -11.92
C ASP A 39 2.29 -3.60 -12.47
N ASN A 40 1.09 -4.16 -12.27
CA ASN A 40 -0.15 -3.56 -12.73
C ASN A 40 -1.29 -3.77 -11.69
N PRO A 41 -2.27 -2.85 -11.63
CA PRO A 41 -3.38 -2.90 -10.68
C PRO A 41 -4.26 -4.13 -10.87
N SER A 42 -4.42 -4.61 -12.11
CA SER A 42 -5.27 -5.78 -12.40
C SER A 42 -4.72 -7.05 -11.75
N ASP A 43 -3.40 -7.28 -11.84
CA ASP A 43 -2.75 -8.42 -11.21
C ASP A 43 -2.74 -8.31 -9.68
N PHE A 44 -2.71 -7.09 -9.15
CA PHE A 44 -2.86 -6.85 -7.71
C PHE A 44 -4.28 -7.19 -7.23
N ALA A 45 -5.31 -6.67 -7.89
CA ALA A 45 -6.71 -6.99 -7.59
C ALA A 45 -6.97 -8.51 -7.68
N MET A 46 -6.47 -9.15 -8.74
CA MET A 46 -6.57 -10.60 -8.88
C MET A 46 -5.85 -11.35 -7.74
N ALA A 47 -4.70 -10.88 -7.29
CA ALA A 47 -3.98 -11.51 -6.20
C ALA A 47 -4.67 -11.30 -4.84
N MET A 48 -5.28 -10.14 -4.61
CA MET A 48 -6.13 -9.88 -3.45
C MET A 48 -7.32 -10.85 -3.44
N ASP A 49 -8.02 -10.97 -4.57
CA ASP A 49 -9.16 -11.88 -4.75
C ASP A 49 -8.83 -13.37 -4.59
N ASN A 50 -7.60 -13.78 -4.92
CA ASN A 50 -7.15 -15.16 -4.78
C ASN A 50 -6.54 -15.45 -3.41
N SER A 51 -6.44 -14.45 -2.53
CA SER A 51 -5.88 -14.59 -1.19
C SER A 51 -6.97 -14.58 -0.12
N GLU A 52 -6.59 -14.90 1.11
CA GLU A 52 -7.47 -14.80 2.29
C GLU A 52 -7.91 -13.34 2.56
N LEU A 53 -7.27 -12.35 1.93
CA LEU A 53 -7.65 -10.94 1.98
C LEU A 53 -9.01 -10.68 1.33
N LYS A 54 -9.46 -11.56 0.43
CA LYS A 54 -10.80 -11.46 -0.17
C LYS A 54 -11.92 -11.58 0.87
N ASP A 55 -11.71 -12.36 1.92
CA ASP A 55 -12.72 -12.60 2.94
C ASP A 55 -13.00 -11.34 3.79
N PHE A 56 -12.10 -10.35 3.75
CA PHE A 56 -12.31 -9.03 4.34
C PHE A 56 -13.34 -8.19 3.56
N GLY A 57 -13.67 -8.57 2.32
CA GLY A 57 -14.67 -7.88 1.51
C GLY A 57 -14.23 -6.48 1.08
N PHE A 58 -12.94 -6.30 0.77
CA PHE A 58 -12.43 -5.05 0.21
C PHE A 58 -13.15 -4.70 -1.09
N THR A 59 -13.52 -3.42 -1.23
CA THR A 59 -14.14 -2.92 -2.46
C THR A 59 -13.09 -2.64 -3.52
N ASP A 60 -13.49 -2.63 -4.79
CA ASP A 60 -12.59 -2.29 -5.89
C ASP A 60 -11.90 -0.92 -5.68
N ASP A 61 -12.64 0.09 -5.23
CA ASP A 61 -12.10 1.42 -4.89
C ASP A 61 -10.99 1.33 -3.83
N PHE A 62 -11.21 0.56 -2.77
CA PHE A 62 -10.20 0.38 -1.72
C PHE A 62 -8.96 -0.37 -2.23
N ILE A 63 -9.14 -1.37 -3.09
CA ILE A 63 -8.02 -2.08 -3.73
C ILE A 63 -7.22 -1.12 -4.62
N PHE A 64 -7.87 -0.19 -5.32
CA PHE A 64 -7.18 0.86 -6.08
C PHE A 64 -6.38 1.80 -5.17
N ASP A 65 -6.92 2.21 -4.02
CA ASP A 65 -6.22 3.06 -3.06
C ASP A 65 -4.98 2.35 -2.47
N LEU A 66 -5.13 1.07 -2.09
CA LEU A 66 -4.03 0.22 -1.64
C LEU A 66 -2.93 0.12 -2.71
N TRP A 67 -3.32 -0.16 -3.96
CA TRP A 67 -2.39 -0.22 -5.07
C TRP A 67 -1.66 1.11 -5.29
N GLY A 68 -2.38 2.23 -5.22
CA GLY A 68 -1.81 3.58 -5.32
C GLY A 68 -0.73 3.80 -4.27
N ALA A 69 -1.03 3.50 -3.00
CA ALA A 69 -0.08 3.63 -1.90
C ALA A 69 1.17 2.75 -2.07
N ILE A 70 0.98 1.48 -2.46
CA ILE A 70 2.07 0.54 -2.73
C ILE A 70 2.93 1.01 -3.91
N SER A 71 2.30 1.43 -5.01
CA SER A 71 2.99 1.87 -6.22
C SER A 71 3.79 3.15 -5.97
N ASP A 72 3.21 4.12 -5.26
CA ASP A 72 3.89 5.37 -4.91
C ASP A 72 5.05 5.15 -3.95
N ALA A 73 4.91 4.23 -2.98
CA ALA A 73 6.01 3.83 -2.10
C ALA A 73 7.13 3.13 -2.88
N LYS A 74 6.78 2.14 -3.72
CA LYS A 74 7.73 1.39 -4.57
C LYS A 74 8.47 2.31 -5.56
N SER A 75 7.78 3.31 -6.11
CA SER A 75 8.38 4.31 -7.01
C SER A 75 9.29 5.31 -6.29
N GLY A 76 9.36 5.28 -4.95
CA GLY A 76 10.12 6.27 -4.18
C GLY A 76 9.57 7.70 -4.31
N ARG A 77 8.29 7.86 -4.66
CA ARG A 77 7.65 9.20 -4.65
C ARG A 77 7.42 9.69 -3.24
N LEU A 78 7.11 8.78 -2.32
CA LEU A 78 6.90 9.11 -0.91
C LEU A 78 8.15 9.65 -0.20
N THR A 79 9.36 9.40 -0.73
CA THR A 79 10.61 10.01 -0.24
C THR A 79 10.92 11.36 -0.90
N LYS A 80 10.27 11.72 -2.01
CA LYS A 80 10.50 13.00 -2.73
C LYS A 80 9.72 14.18 -2.18
N ASP A 81 8.55 13.96 -1.58
CA ASP A 81 7.81 15.03 -0.89
C ASP A 81 8.62 15.67 0.25
N VAL A 82 9.54 14.93 0.87
CA VAL A 82 10.44 15.47 1.90
C VAL A 82 11.63 16.25 1.30
N GLN A 83 12.01 16.02 0.04
CA GLN A 83 13.14 16.72 -0.58
C GLN A 83 12.74 18.01 -1.29
N GLU A 84 11.57 18.08 -1.96
CA GLU A 84 11.18 19.30 -2.69
C GLU A 84 10.76 20.46 -1.78
N PHE A 85 10.33 20.21 -0.54
CA PHE A 85 10.05 21.29 0.42
C PHE A 85 11.32 21.94 1.02
N ASN A 86 12.49 21.31 0.86
CA ASN A 86 13.74 21.75 1.49
C ASN A 86 14.72 22.47 0.54
N GLU A 87 14.40 22.60 -0.75
CA GLU A 87 15.19 23.38 -1.74
C GLU A 87 14.61 24.77 -2.04
N GLN A 88 13.51 25.16 -1.37
CA GLN A 88 12.84 26.45 -1.56
C GLN A 88 12.94 27.42 -0.37
N PHE A 89 13.82 27.17 0.62
CA PHE A 89 14.13 28.09 1.71
C PHE A 89 15.63 28.42 1.79
#